data_AF-A0A7J4CP89-F1
#
_entry.id   AF-A0A7J4CP89-F1
#
_cell.length_a   1.000
_cell.length_b   1.000
_cell.length_c   1.000
_cell.angle_alpha   90.00
_cell.angle_beta   90.00
_cell.angle_gamma   90.00
#
_symmetry.space_group_name_H-M   'P 1'
#
loop_
_entity.id
_entity.type
_entity.pdbx_description
1 polymer ?
#
loop_
_entity_poly.entity_id
_entity_poly.type
_entity_poly.pdbx_seq_one_letter_code
_entity_poly.pdbx_strand_id
1 'polypeptide(L)'
;MKIQFDTNQYFKKLKNSKSYFQTFINKESLATGVLFLKPDQKDTQEPHESDEIYYILSGDGFLQIGKKPYRVKEGQIYFVAKDVPHHFYGNTKNLSVLYFFGGNNS
;
A
#
# COMPACT_ATOMS: atom_id res chain seq x y z
N MET A 1 24.72 -0.89 -5.86
CA MET A 1 23.29 -0.48 -5.77
C MET A 1 22.45 -1.74 -5.67
N LYS A 2 21.56 -1.85 -4.67
CA LYS A 2 20.62 -2.98 -4.63
C LYS A 2 19.56 -2.75 -5.70
N ILE A 3 19.42 -3.70 -6.62
CA ILE A 3 18.53 -3.60 -7.79
C ILE A 3 17.34 -4.57 -7.71
N GLN A 4 17.44 -5.62 -6.90
CA GLN A 4 16.40 -6.62 -6.72
C GLN A 4 15.86 -6.57 -5.28
N PHE A 5 14.54 -6.63 -5.15
CA PHE A 5 13.83 -6.59 -3.88
C PHE A 5 12.83 -7.75 -3.85
N ASP A 6 12.86 -8.56 -2.79
CA ASP A 6 11.96 -9.71 -2.62
C ASP A 6 10.83 -9.33 -1.67
N THR A 7 9.66 -9.03 -2.21
CA THR A 7 8.45 -8.65 -1.46
C THR A 7 8.07 -9.69 -0.41
N ASN A 8 8.31 -10.98 -0.67
CA ASN A 8 7.99 -12.04 0.28
C ASN A 8 8.78 -11.91 1.59
N GLN A 9 10.04 -11.46 1.53
CA GLN A 9 10.83 -11.23 2.73
C GLN A 9 10.29 -10.07 3.56
N TYR A 10 9.81 -9.02 2.90
CA TYR A 10 9.21 -7.86 3.57
C TYR A 10 7.87 -8.23 4.22
N PHE A 11 7.01 -8.97 3.54
CA PHE A 11 5.76 -9.48 4.13
C PHE A 11 6.01 -10.39 5.35
N LYS A 12 6.99 -11.29 5.27
CA LYS A 12 7.38 -12.13 6.41
C LYS A 12 7.80 -11.30 7.62
N LYS A 13 8.54 -10.20 7.41
CA LYS A 13 8.94 -9.27 8.47
C LYS A 13 7.73 -8.52 9.04
N LEU A 14 6.88 -7.97 8.19
CA LEU A 14 5.71 -7.19 8.60
C LEU A 14 4.69 -8.02 9.39
N LYS A 15 4.54 -9.32 9.08
CA LYS A 15 3.66 -10.23 9.83
C LYS A 15 3.93 -10.23 11.34
N ASN A 16 5.18 -10.06 11.76
CA ASN A 16 5.59 -10.04 13.16
C ASN A 16 6.00 -8.64 13.66
N SER A 17 5.77 -7.60 12.86
CA SER A 17 6.13 -6.22 13.18
C SER A 17 4.96 -5.47 13.83
N LYS A 18 5.29 -4.37 14.51
CA LYS A 18 4.31 -3.33 14.91
C LYS A 18 3.94 -2.41 13.74
N SER A 19 4.85 -2.22 12.79
CA SER A 19 4.57 -1.52 11.53
C SER A 19 3.83 -2.45 10.56
N TYR A 20 2.94 -1.89 9.76
CA TYR A 20 2.24 -2.58 8.68
C TYR A 20 2.75 -2.23 7.29
N PHE A 21 3.78 -1.38 7.16
CA PHE A 21 4.36 -1.04 5.86
C PHE A 21 5.89 -0.96 5.91
N GLN A 22 6.52 -1.08 4.76
CA GLN A 22 7.95 -0.91 4.59
C GLN A 22 8.33 -0.40 3.19
N THR A 23 8.85 0.83 3.13
CA THR A 23 9.49 1.40 1.94
C THR A 23 10.89 0.81 1.76
N PHE A 24 11.22 0.36 0.54
CA PHE A 24 12.55 -0.17 0.22
C PHE A 24 13.22 0.47 -1.00
N ILE A 25 12.48 1.25 -1.80
CA ILE A 25 13.04 2.25 -2.73
C ILE A 25 12.53 3.61 -2.24
N ASN A 26 13.45 4.55 -2.02
CA ASN A 26 13.13 5.92 -1.61
C ASN A 26 14.06 6.89 -2.36
N LYS A 27 13.54 7.47 -3.44
CA LYS A 27 14.22 8.44 -4.31
C LYS A 27 13.29 9.61 -4.58
N GLU A 28 13.84 10.75 -4.96
CA GLU A 28 13.07 11.96 -5.25
C GLU A 28 12.03 11.76 -6.36
N SER A 29 12.34 10.93 -7.36
CA SER A 29 11.43 10.62 -8.47
C SER A 29 10.45 9.47 -8.19
N LEU A 30 10.74 8.61 -7.22
CA LEU A 30 9.98 7.40 -6.96
C LEU A 30 10.27 6.85 -5.56
N ALA A 31 9.22 6.56 -4.81
CA ALA A 31 9.31 5.67 -3.66
C ALA A 31 8.37 4.47 -3.84
N THR A 32 8.80 3.30 -3.37
CA THR A 32 7.94 2.11 -3.36
C THR A 32 8.25 1.21 -2.18
N GLY A 33 7.21 0.52 -1.73
CA GLY A 33 7.25 -0.39 -0.61
C GLY A 33 6.07 -1.34 -0.63
N VAL A 34 5.96 -2.11 0.44
CA VAL A 34 4.82 -2.99 0.66
C VAL A 34 4.04 -2.59 1.89
N LEU A 35 2.73 -2.80 1.82
CA LEU A 35 1.78 -2.68 2.93
C LEU A 35 1.17 -4.05 3.21
N PHE A 36 1.03 -4.38 4.48
CA PHE A 36 0.53 -5.66 4.98
C PHE A 36 -0.40 -5.44 6.17
N LEU A 37 -1.69 -5.67 5.97
CA LEU A 37 -2.69 -5.58 7.03
C LEU A 37 -3.14 -6.97 7.45
N LYS A 38 -3.10 -7.22 8.76
CA LYS A 38 -3.72 -8.40 9.38
C LYS A 38 -5.25 -8.23 9.38
N PRO A 39 -6.03 -9.30 9.56
CA PRO A 39 -7.47 -9.19 9.73
C PRO A 39 -7.82 -8.12 10.77
N ASP A 40 -8.77 -7.25 10.43
CA ASP A 40 -9.26 -6.14 11.26
C ASP A 40 -8.21 -5.11 11.69
N GLN A 41 -6.98 -5.18 11.15
CA GLN A 41 -5.96 -4.18 11.43
C GLN A 41 -6.33 -2.85 10.77
N LYS A 42 -6.38 -1.80 11.57
CA LYS A 42 -6.67 -0.46 11.08
C LYS A 42 -5.51 0.07 10.22
N ASP A 43 -5.85 0.48 9.01
CA ASP A 43 -5.01 1.37 8.21
C ASP A 43 -5.09 2.80 8.77
N THR A 44 -3.94 3.39 9.08
CA THR A 44 -3.83 4.71 9.71
C THR A 44 -3.19 5.74 8.78
N GLN A 45 -3.19 5.47 7.48
CA GLN A 45 -2.71 6.42 6.49
C GLN A 45 -3.58 7.69 6.51
N GLU A 46 -2.91 8.81 6.34
CA GLU A 46 -3.50 10.13 6.21
C GLU A 46 -3.24 10.64 4.78
N PRO A 47 -4.03 11.60 4.26
CA PRO A 47 -3.76 12.22 2.98
C PRO A 47 -2.34 12.77 2.90
N HIS A 48 -1.72 12.68 1.72
CA HIS A 48 -0.35 13.12 1.50
C HIS A 48 -0.14 13.76 0.13
N GLU A 49 0.94 14.54 0.03
CA GLU A 49 1.29 15.39 -1.13
C GLU A 49 1.81 14.61 -2.36
N SER A 50 1.93 13.29 -2.27
CA SER A 50 2.33 12.44 -3.40
C SER A 50 1.13 11.72 -4.01
N ASP A 51 1.13 11.61 -5.34
CA ASP A 51 0.28 10.62 -6.01
C ASP A 51 0.71 9.22 -5.60
N GLU A 52 -0.24 8.30 -5.48
CA GLU A 52 0.01 6.92 -5.08
C GLU A 52 -0.67 5.92 -6.00
N ILE A 53 0.02 4.80 -6.24
CA ILE A 53 -0.54 3.62 -6.89
C ILE A 53 -0.50 2.46 -5.90
N TYR A 54 -1.62 1.75 -5.78
CA TYR A 54 -1.69 0.45 -5.10
C TYR A 54 -1.88 -0.68 -6.11
N TYR A 55 -1.10 -1.75 -5.96
CA TYR A 55 -1.30 -3.03 -6.65
C TYR A 55 -1.58 -4.13 -5.63
N ILE A 56 -2.74 -4.77 -5.75
CA ILE A 56 -3.20 -5.79 -4.80
C ILE A 56 -2.56 -7.14 -5.14
N LEU A 57 -1.70 -7.61 -4.25
CA LEU A 57 -0.99 -8.88 -4.42
C LEU A 57 -1.79 -10.08 -3.92
N SER A 58 -2.51 -9.93 -2.80
CA SER A 58 -3.43 -10.94 -2.27
C SER A 58 -4.26 -10.36 -1.12
N GLY A 59 -5.38 -11.02 -0.81
CA GLY A 59 -6.23 -10.66 0.33
C GLY A 59 -7.65 -10.27 -0.08
N ASP A 60 -8.36 -9.64 0.84
CA ASP A 60 -9.72 -9.15 0.68
C ASP A 60 -9.92 -7.80 1.38
N GLY A 61 -11.15 -7.30 1.35
CA GLY A 61 -11.56 -6.04 1.97
C GLY A 61 -11.94 -4.97 0.96
N PHE A 62 -11.76 -3.72 1.39
CA PHE A 62 -12.12 -2.54 0.63
C PHE A 62 -11.03 -1.48 0.72
N LEU A 63 -10.91 -0.67 -0.32
CA LEU A 63 -10.14 0.55 -0.35
C LEU A 63 -11.13 1.72 -0.48
N GLN A 64 -11.15 2.60 0.51
CA GLN A 64 -11.88 3.86 0.43
C GLN A 64 -10.99 4.87 -0.32
N ILE A 65 -11.49 5.52 -1.37
CA ILE A 65 -10.81 6.64 -2.04
C ILE A 65 -11.77 7.81 -2.13
N GLY A 66 -11.45 8.90 -1.42
CA GLY A 66 -12.36 10.00 -1.16
C GLY A 66 -13.67 9.49 -0.54
N LYS A 67 -14.78 9.65 -1.26
CA LYS A 67 -16.13 9.23 -0.80
C LYS A 67 -16.59 7.89 -1.38
N LYS A 68 -15.75 7.21 -2.18
CA LYS A 68 -16.13 5.98 -2.88
C LYS A 68 -15.41 4.76 -2.31
N PRO A 69 -16.14 3.70 -1.92
CA PRO A 69 -15.55 2.42 -1.56
C PRO A 69 -15.30 1.57 -2.81
N TYR A 70 -14.18 0.83 -2.82
CA TYR A 70 -13.84 -0.13 -3.87
C TYR A 70 -13.52 -1.47 -3.22
N ARG A 71 -14.18 -2.55 -3.65
CA ARG A 71 -13.81 -3.90 -3.22
C ARG A 71 -12.46 -4.26 -3.86
N VAL A 72 -11.51 -4.71 -3.04
CA VAL A 72 -10.19 -5.13 -3.54
C VAL A 72 -10.19 -6.58 -3.95
N LYS A 73 -9.44 -6.89 -5.01
CA LYS A 73 -9.17 -8.24 -5.51
C LYS A 73 -7.73 -8.29 -5.99
N GLU A 74 -7.14 -9.48 -5.89
CA GLU A 74 -5.82 -9.77 -6.45
C GLU A 74 -5.72 -9.35 -7.92
N GLY A 75 -4.59 -8.72 -8.27
CA GLY A 75 -4.31 -8.22 -9.61
C GLY A 75 -4.94 -6.86 -9.94
N GLN A 76 -5.74 -6.28 -9.04
CA GLN A 76 -6.26 -4.92 -9.25
C GLN A 76 -5.24 -3.85 -8.92
N ILE A 77 -5.34 -2.74 -9.65
CA ILE A 77 -4.53 -1.54 -9.47
C ILE A 77 -5.46 -0.35 -9.18
N TYR A 78 -5.02 0.55 -8.30
CA TYR A 78 -5.72 1.78 -7.95
C TYR A 78 -4.76 2.95 -8.01
N PHE A 79 -5.21 4.06 -8.59
CA PHE A 79 -4.52 5.33 -8.53
C PHE A 79 -5.25 6.23 -7.53
N VAL A 80 -4.47 6.90 -6.69
CA VAL A 80 -4.93 7.89 -5.73
C VAL A 80 -4.15 9.17 -5.98
N ALA A 81 -4.85 10.23 -6.35
CA ALA A 81 -4.23 11.54 -6.50
C ALA A 81 -3.81 12.06 -5.12
N LYS A 82 -2.76 12.90 -5.11
CA LYS A 82 -2.34 13.60 -3.89
C LYS A 82 -3.51 14.30 -3.17
N ASP A 83 -3.40 14.39 -1.86
CA ASP A 83 -4.37 15.01 -0.94
C ASP A 83 -5.76 14.37 -0.93
N VAL A 84 -5.98 13.28 -1.66
CA VAL A 84 -7.22 12.51 -1.61
C VAL A 84 -7.17 11.56 -0.41
N PRO A 85 -8.11 11.67 0.56
CA PRO A 85 -8.17 10.73 1.66
C PRO A 85 -8.42 9.30 1.18
N HIS A 86 -7.64 8.36 1.69
CA HIS A 86 -7.79 6.96 1.34
C HIS A 86 -7.29 6.06 2.47
N HIS A 87 -7.87 4.86 2.59
CA HIS A 87 -7.42 3.83 3.52
C HIS A 87 -8.05 2.48 3.17
N PHE A 88 -7.34 1.40 3.49
CA PHE A 88 -7.86 0.04 3.44
C PHE A 88 -8.68 -0.29 4.69
N TYR A 89 -9.75 -1.08 4.54
CA TYR A 89 -10.58 -1.52 5.65
C TYR A 89 -11.35 -2.82 5.35
N GLY A 90 -11.88 -3.44 6.41
CA GLY A 90 -12.80 -4.56 6.33
C GLY A 90 -12.21 -5.86 5.78
N ASN A 91 -10.89 -6.01 5.79
CA ASN A 91 -10.22 -7.24 5.39
C ASN A 91 -10.36 -8.29 6.49
N THR A 92 -10.81 -9.48 6.11
CA THR A 92 -10.93 -10.64 7.02
C THR A 92 -9.75 -11.60 6.88
N LYS A 93 -8.98 -11.46 5.80
CA LYS A 93 -7.72 -12.15 5.53
C LYS A 93 -6.57 -11.16 5.61
N ASN A 94 -5.35 -11.69 5.62
CA ASN A 94 -4.17 -10.85 5.42
C ASN A 94 -4.26 -10.18 4.05
N LEU A 95 -4.12 -8.86 4.03
CA LEU A 95 -4.08 -8.05 2.81
C LEU A 95 -2.63 -7.65 2.53
N SER A 96 -2.14 -7.99 1.35
CA SER A 96 -0.78 -7.69 0.90
C SER A 96 -0.83 -6.79 -0.32
N VAL A 97 -0.18 -5.63 -0.24
CA VAL A 97 -0.27 -4.58 -1.24
C VAL A 97 1.14 -4.09 -1.57
N LEU A 98 1.40 -3.83 -2.84
CA LEU A 98 2.56 -3.07 -3.30
C LEU A 98 2.11 -1.64 -3.55
N TYR A 99 2.83 -0.66 -3.01
CA TYR A 99 2.53 0.76 -3.25
C TYR A 99 3.67 1.48 -3.95
N PHE A 100 3.34 2.53 -4.68
CA PHE A 100 4.27 3.42 -5.36
C PHE A 100 3.85 4.87 -5.13
N PHE A 101 4.78 5.71 -4.70
CA PHE A 101 4.61 7.16 -4.66
C PHE A 101 5.31 7.80 -5.85
N GLY A 102 4.59 8.68 -6.55
CA GLY A 102 5.16 9.56 -7.54
C GLY A 102 6.04 10.64 -6.90
N GLY A 103 7.17 10.93 -7.52
CA GLY A 103 8.01 12.07 -7.18
C GLY A 103 7.53 13.37 -7.81
N ASN A 104 7.87 14.51 -7.21
CA ASN A 104 7.46 15.84 -7.67
C ASN A 104 8.02 16.24 -9.06
N ASN A 105 8.98 15.50 -9.61
CA ASN A 105 9.68 15.80 -10.86
C ASN A 105 9.68 14.59 -11.81
N SER A 106 8.49 14.08 -12.16
CA SER A 106 8.34 13.09 -13.24
C SER A 106 8.43 13.73 -14.61
#